data_AF-A0A355S0M4-F1
#
_entry.id   AF-A0A355S0M4-F1
#
_cell.length_a   1.000
_cell.length_b   1.000
_cell.length_c   1.000
_cell.angle_alpha   90.00
_cell.angle_beta   90.00
_cell.angle_gamma   90.00
#
_symmetry.space_group_name_H-M   'P 1'
#
loop_
_entity.id
_entity.type
_entity.pdbx_description
1 polymer ?
#
loop_
_entity_poly.entity_id
_entity_poly.type
_entity_poly.pdbx_seq_one_letter_code
_entity_poly.pdbx_strand_id
1 'polypeptide(L)'
;LLHSLLQTDSGASKFGEVAIGTNYGIQKFTRNMLFDEKIGGTIHMALGDSMPEAGGKNRSTIHWDMLCDMRNGGKIYADGELFYEDGHFIER
;
A
#
# COMPACT_ATOMS: atom_id res chain seq x y z
N LEU A 1 20.79 1.34 -1.97
CA LEU A 1 19.86 1.80 -0.91
C LEU A 1 18.75 0.77 -0.67
N LEU A 2 17.88 0.47 -1.65
CA LEU A 2 16.77 -0.48 -1.46
C LEU A 2 17.21 -1.84 -0.89
N HIS A 3 18.18 -2.51 -1.51
CA HIS A 3 18.68 -3.81 -1.01
C HIS A 3 19.18 -3.73 0.44
N SER A 4 19.83 -2.62 0.82
CA SER A 4 20.30 -2.41 2.19
C SER A 4 19.15 -2.24 3.17
N LEU A 5 18.08 -1.52 2.80
CA LEU A 5 16.87 -1.39 3.63
C LEU A 5 16.20 -2.75 3.86
N LEU A 6 16.07 -3.57 2.81
CA LEU A 6 15.45 -4.90 2.91
C LEU A 6 16.25 -5.89 3.76
N GLN A 7 17.53 -5.59 4.01
CA GLN A 7 18.44 -6.40 4.82
C GLN A 7 18.58 -5.87 6.27
N THR A 8 17.85 -4.82 6.66
CA THR A 8 17.97 -4.22 7.99
C THR A 8 17.69 -5.23 9.10
N ASP A 9 16.63 -6.02 8.95
CA ASP A 9 16.25 -7.08 9.89
C ASP A 9 15.32 -8.12 9.20
N SER A 10 14.89 -9.12 9.96
CA SER A 10 14.06 -10.23 9.45
C SER A 10 12.61 -9.84 9.11
N GLY A 11 12.17 -8.65 9.52
CA GLY A 11 10.87 -8.08 9.19
C GLY A 11 10.91 -7.11 8.01
N ALA A 12 12.08 -6.54 7.71
CA ALA A 12 12.27 -5.45 6.73
C ALA A 12 11.88 -5.82 5.28
N SER A 13 11.84 -7.11 4.94
CA SER A 13 11.46 -7.62 3.62
C SER A 13 10.07 -8.27 3.59
N LYS A 14 9.26 -8.06 4.64
CA LYS A 14 7.89 -8.55 4.75
C LYS A 14 6.92 -7.37 4.79
N PHE A 15 5.69 -7.58 4.31
CA PHE A 15 4.67 -6.54 4.37
C PHE A 15 4.21 -6.27 5.80
N GLY A 16 4.14 -4.98 6.14
CA GLY A 16 3.58 -4.48 7.39
C GLY A 16 2.18 -3.90 7.23
N GLU A 17 1.88 -3.38 6.05
CA GLU A 17 0.62 -2.68 5.75
C GLU A 17 0.23 -2.83 4.28
N VAL A 18 -1.08 -2.81 4.01
CA VAL A 18 -1.67 -2.58 2.71
C VAL A 18 -2.89 -1.66 2.86
N ALA A 19 -2.98 -0.64 2.02
CA ALA A 19 -4.07 0.32 2.02
C ALA A 19 -4.49 0.69 0.59
N ILE A 20 -5.74 1.09 0.42
CA ILE A 20 -6.30 1.59 -0.85
C ILE A 20 -6.63 3.07 -0.66
N GLY A 21 -6.11 3.90 -1.55
CA GLY A 21 -6.44 5.31 -1.61
C GLY A 21 -7.84 5.50 -2.18
N THR A 22 -8.69 6.23 -1.44
CA THR A 22 -10.12 6.37 -1.73
C THR A 22 -10.57 7.82 -1.88
N ASN A 23 -9.65 8.79 -1.76
CA ASN A 23 -9.99 10.20 -1.96
C ASN A 23 -9.85 10.59 -3.44
N TYR A 24 -10.90 10.36 -4.21
CA TYR A 24 -10.99 10.75 -5.62
C TYR A 24 -11.06 12.27 -5.83
N GLY A 25 -11.09 13.09 -4.78
CA GLY A 25 -10.96 14.54 -4.89
C GLY A 25 -9.53 15.01 -5.19
N ILE A 26 -8.52 14.18 -4.87
CA ILE A 26 -7.11 14.51 -5.10
C ILE A 26 -6.70 13.99 -6.48
N GLN A 27 -6.38 14.91 -7.39
CA GLN A 27 -6.13 14.60 -8.80
C GLN A 27 -4.66 14.75 -9.21
N LYS A 28 -3.80 15.22 -8.30
CA LYS A 28 -2.38 15.50 -8.58
C LYS A 28 -1.51 14.90 -7.49
N PHE A 29 -0.48 14.17 -7.91
CA PHE A 29 0.59 13.75 -7.01
C PHE A 29 1.34 14.97 -6.49
N THR A 30 1.49 15.02 -5.17
CA THR A 30 2.16 16.08 -4.44
C THR A 30 3.65 15.78 -4.20
N ARG A 31 4.07 14.53 -4.43
CA ARG A 31 5.38 13.97 -4.05
C ARG A 31 5.61 13.99 -2.54
N ASN A 32 4.52 13.94 -1.78
CA ASN A 32 4.53 13.79 -0.35
C ASN A 32 3.70 12.56 0.00
N MET A 33 4.36 11.57 0.62
CA MET A 33 3.78 10.26 0.84
C MET A 33 2.47 10.33 1.63
N LEU A 34 2.41 11.16 2.69
CA LEU A 34 1.25 11.30 3.56
C LEU A 34 -0.01 11.79 2.83
N PHE A 35 0.15 12.56 1.76
CA PHE A 35 -0.97 13.00 0.93
C PHE A 35 -1.24 12.03 -0.21
N ASP A 36 -0.18 11.52 -0.84
CA ASP A 36 -0.29 10.74 -2.06
C ASP A 36 -0.87 9.35 -1.80
N GLU A 37 -0.68 8.75 -0.61
CA GLU A 37 -1.33 7.49 -0.23
C GLU A 37 -2.86 7.56 -0.17
N LYS A 38 -3.42 8.77 -0.01
CA LYS A 38 -4.87 8.96 0.11
C LYS A 38 -5.54 9.10 -1.25
N ILE A 39 -4.78 9.29 -2.34
CA ILE A 39 -5.31 9.56 -3.69
C ILE A 39 -6.22 8.41 -4.14
N GLY A 40 -7.42 8.76 -4.59
CA GLY A 40 -8.35 7.80 -5.18
C GLY A 40 -7.73 7.11 -6.40
N GLY A 41 -7.72 5.78 -6.41
CA GLY A 41 -7.15 5.00 -7.51
C GLY A 41 -5.71 4.52 -7.27
N THR A 42 -5.12 4.79 -6.11
CA THR A 42 -3.80 4.27 -5.73
C THR A 42 -3.90 3.16 -4.69
N ILE A 43 -2.86 2.34 -4.59
CA ILE A 43 -2.62 1.49 -3.43
C ILE A 43 -1.31 1.86 -2.77
N HIS A 44 -1.30 1.72 -1.45
CA HIS A 44 -0.11 1.85 -0.64
C HIS A 44 0.21 0.50 0.00
N MET A 45 1.49 0.15 0.03
CA MET A 45 1.99 -1.02 0.74
C MET A 45 3.25 -0.63 1.50
N ALA A 46 3.34 -1.02 2.77
CA ALA A 46 4.52 -0.79 3.56
C ALA A 46 5.30 -2.10 3.78
N LEU A 47 6.62 -2.05 3.64
CA LEU A 47 7.52 -3.10 4.10
C LEU A 47 8.02 -2.81 5.51
N GLY A 48 8.20 -3.85 6.30
CA GLY A 48 8.64 -3.74 7.68
C GLY A 48 7.48 -3.74 8.68
N ASP A 49 7.57 -2.86 9.67
CA ASP A 49 6.78 -2.95 10.89
C ASP A 49 5.29 -2.85 10.60
N SER A 50 4.51 -3.66 11.30
CA SER A 50 3.05 -3.69 11.17
C SER A 50 2.40 -3.12 12.42
N MET A 51 1.30 -2.40 12.24
CA MET A 51 0.52 -1.82 13.35
C MET A 51 -0.11 -2.94 14.21
N PRO A 52 0.29 -3.09 15.49
CA PRO A 52 -0.25 -4.13 16.37
C PRO A 52 -1.77 -4.03 16.57
N GLU A 53 -2.31 -2.81 16.61
CA GLU A 53 -3.73 -2.49 16.74
C GLU A 53 -4.59 -3.00 15.58
N ALA A 54 -3.99 -3.16 14.39
CA ALA A 54 -4.64 -3.75 13.21
C ALA A 54 -4.48 -5.29 13.16
N GLY A 55 -3.92 -5.91 14.21
CA GLY A 55 -3.61 -7.36 14.25
C GLY A 55 -2.30 -7.73 13.55
N GLY A 56 -1.48 -6.74 13.17
CA GLY A 56 -0.20 -6.94 12.53
C GLY A 56 0.80 -7.70 13.40
N LYS A 57 1.44 -8.73 12.82
CA LYS A 57 2.42 -9.59 13.50
C LYS A 57 3.87 -9.34 13.07
N ASN A 58 4.08 -8.65 11.94
CA ASN A 58 5.42 -8.35 11.48
C ASN A 58 6.04 -7.28 12.39
N ARG A 59 7.28 -7.51 12.81
CA ARG A 59 8.04 -6.56 13.63
C ARG A 59 9.35 -6.23 12.93
N SER A 60 9.61 -4.95 12.74
CA SER A 60 10.80 -4.46 12.06
C SER A 60 11.19 -3.09 12.60
N THR A 61 12.43 -2.70 12.36
CA THR A 61 12.93 -1.36 12.68
C THR A 61 12.57 -0.31 11.63
N ILE A 62 12.13 -0.75 10.45
CA ILE A 62 11.69 0.13 9.37
C ILE A 62 10.19 -0.02 9.15
N HIS A 63 9.56 1.04 8.64
CA HIS A 63 8.25 1.00 8.01
C HIS A 63 8.41 1.84 6.73
N TRP A 64 8.41 1.17 5.58
CA TRP A 64 8.78 1.78 4.32
C TRP A 64 7.62 1.75 3.33
N ASP A 65 7.03 2.92 3.13
CA ASP A 65 5.87 3.12 2.27
C ASP A 65 6.24 3.08 0.78
N MET A 66 5.40 2.38 0.02
CA MET A 66 5.44 2.35 -1.43
C MET A 66 4.06 2.64 -1.97
N LEU A 67 3.99 3.46 -3.01
CA LEU A 67 2.75 3.85 -3.66
C LEU A 67 2.71 3.30 -5.08
N CYS A 68 1.55 2.81 -5.49
CA CYS A 68 1.28 2.35 -6.85
C CYS A 68 0.00 2.99 -7.38
N ASP A 69 0.04 3.48 -8.61
CA ASP A 69 -1.14 3.96 -9.33
C ASP A 69 -1.83 2.79 -10.03
N MET A 70 -3.09 2.53 -9.69
CA MET A 70 -3.84 1.36 -10.17
C MET A 70 -4.80 1.70 -11.32
N ARG A 71 -4.89 2.96 -11.75
CA ARG A 71 -5.89 3.45 -12.71
C ARG A 71 -5.72 2.95 -14.15
N ASN A 72 -4.65 2.20 -14.44
CA ASN A 72 -4.34 1.71 -15.79
C ASN A 72 -4.01 0.22 -15.77
N GLY A 73 -5.04 -0.61 -15.67
CA GLY A 73 -4.96 -2.08 -15.68
C GLY A 73 -4.71 -2.71 -14.31
N GLY A 74 -4.72 -1.93 -13.22
CA GLY A 74 -4.50 -2.43 -11.88
C GLY A 74 -5.68 -3.26 -11.37
N LYS A 75 -5.41 -4.41 -10.75
CA LYS A 75 -6.44 -5.30 -10.21
C LYS A 75 -6.10 -5.76 -8.80
N ILE A 76 -7.10 -5.86 -7.94
CA ILE A 76 -6.99 -6.48 -6.61
C ILE A 76 -8.02 -7.60 -6.53
N TYR A 77 -7.55 -8.76 -6.10
CA TYR A 77 -8.36 -9.93 -5.83
C TYR A 77 -8.37 -10.20 -4.33
N ALA A 78 -9.56 -10.40 -3.77
CA ALA A 78 -9.74 -10.82 -2.38
C ALA A 78 -10.46 -12.17 -2.40
N ASP A 79 -9.91 -13.17 -1.71
CA ASP A 79 -10.44 -14.55 -1.70
C ASP A 79 -10.66 -15.15 -3.10
N GLY A 80 -9.82 -14.76 -4.06
CA GLY A 80 -9.91 -15.19 -5.46
C GLY A 80 -10.93 -14.43 -6.31
N GLU A 81 -11.71 -13.52 -5.73
CA GLU A 81 -12.72 -12.72 -6.43
C GLU A 81 -12.15 -11.34 -6.79
N LEU A 82 -12.44 -10.88 -8.02
CA LEU A 82 -12.10 -9.51 -8.42
C LEU A 82 -12.88 -8.52 -7.56
N PHE A 83 -12.15 -7.67 -6.83
CA PHE A 83 -12.69 -6.75 -5.84
C PHE A 83 -12.43 -5.29 -6.20
N TYR A 84 -11.38 -5.02 -6.98
CA TYR A 84 -10.98 -3.68 -7.39
C TYR A 84 -10.32 -3.74 -8.77
N GLU A 85 -10.66 -2.82 -9.68
CA GLU A 85 -10.11 -2.72 -11.03
C GLU A 85 -10.01 -1.25 -11.46
N ASP A 86 -8.94 -0.89 -12.17
CA ASP A 86 -8.74 0.44 -12.78
C ASP A 86 -9.00 1.60 -11.82
N GLY A 87 -8.53 1.45 -10.59
CA GLY A 87 -8.63 2.46 -9.56
C GLY A 87 -9.97 2.53 -8.82
N HIS A 88 -10.88 1.56 -9.02
CA HIS A 88 -12.22 1.58 -8.42
C HIS A 88 -12.60 0.22 -7.82
N PHE A 89 -13.38 0.24 -6.74
CA PHE A 89 -14.02 -0.97 -6.23
C PHE A 89 -15.10 -1.43 -7.19
N ILE A 90 -15.26 -2.75 -7.33
CA ILE A 90 -16.33 -3.33 -8.15
C ILE A 90 -17.62 -3.32 -7.33
N GLU A 91 -18.67 -2.67 -7.83
CA GLU A 91 -20.02 -2.79 -7.27
C GLU A 91 -20.58 -4.18 -7.58
N ARG A 92 -21.20 -4.82 -6.58
CA ARG A 92 -21.92 -6.10 -6.74
C ARG A 92 -23.42 -5.86 -6.75
#